data_AF-A0A4P7HKH0-F1
#
_entry.id   AF-A0A4P7HKH0-F1
#
_cell.length_a   1.000
_cell.length_b   1.000
_cell.length_c   1.000
_cell.angle_alpha   90.00
_cell.angle_beta   90.00
_cell.angle_gamma   90.00
#
_symmetry.space_group_name_H-M   'P 1'
#
loop_
_entity.id
_entity.type
_entity.pdbx_description
1 polymer ?
#
loop_
_entity_poly.entity_id
_entity_poly.type
_entity_poly.pdbx_seq_one_letter_code
_entity_poly.pdbx_strand_id
1 'polypeptide(L)'
;MTPAARIAAAITVLDQILSGSPAEQALLRWSRASRFAGSGDRMALRDLVFGALRRRDSLAALGGAMTGRGLMIGHARQAGLDLPAIFTGTRHDPAPLTEAEAASPPPGDLPDDLPDWLRPAWTAALGPQAAEVARAMTDRAPLWLRVNLARTDPARAAAALADEGIDTDPAPGFPQSLRVTSNDRAVARSAAYRDGLIELQDLSPQQACALLPLAPGLRVLDYCAGGGGKALALGARQPGMTITAHDARPARMADLPARAERAGLRIAVEARPRGPFHLVVTDVPCSGSGTWRRTPDAKWRLDAAQLDELLALQARILDRAAPLVGPGGHLAYMTCSLLQAENDAQIEAFHARQPGFAPVLRRLWTPLEGGDGFYLALMRRT
;
A
#
# COMPACT_ATOMS: atom_id res chain seq x y z
N MET A 1 5.23 27.83 -6.63
CA MET A 1 6.71 27.74 -6.64
C MET A 1 7.20 27.40 -8.04
N THR A 2 8.38 27.88 -8.45
CA THR A 2 9.03 27.45 -9.71
C THR A 2 9.43 25.96 -9.62
N PRO A 3 9.61 25.26 -10.76
CA PRO A 3 10.16 23.90 -10.76
C PRO A 3 11.48 23.78 -9.99
N ALA A 4 12.42 24.72 -10.20
CA ALA A 4 13.69 24.77 -9.48
C ALA A 4 13.53 24.96 -7.95
N ALA A 5 12.66 25.87 -7.51
CA ALA A 5 12.36 26.03 -6.08
C ALA A 5 11.71 24.79 -5.45
N ARG A 6 10.93 24.01 -6.22
CA ARG A 6 10.38 22.72 -5.75
C ARG A 6 11.49 21.67 -5.59
N ILE A 7 12.47 21.66 -6.48
CA ILE A 7 13.67 20.82 -6.36
C ILE A 7 14.46 21.21 -5.11
N ALA A 8 14.70 22.50 -4.86
CA ALA A 8 15.38 22.95 -3.63
C ALA A 8 14.67 22.48 -2.36
N ALA A 9 13.33 22.59 -2.32
CA ALA A 9 12.53 22.07 -1.21
C ALA A 9 12.64 20.54 -1.07
N ALA A 10 12.65 19.81 -2.19
CA ALA A 10 12.81 18.36 -2.20
C ALA A 10 14.18 17.92 -1.65
N ILE A 11 15.26 18.64 -1.99
CA ILE A 11 16.60 18.41 -1.43
C ILE A 11 16.54 18.43 0.10
N THR A 12 16.02 19.51 0.68
CA THR A 12 15.94 19.67 2.14
C THR A 12 15.10 18.57 2.80
N VAL A 13 13.96 18.21 2.19
CA VAL A 13 13.09 17.16 2.74
C VAL A 13 13.75 15.79 2.65
N LEU A 14 14.42 15.48 1.54
CA LEU A 14 15.13 14.22 1.35
C LEU A 14 16.31 14.08 2.32
N ASP A 15 17.08 15.14 2.57
CA ASP A 15 18.17 15.11 3.56
C ASP A 15 17.65 14.77 4.96
N GLN A 16 16.50 15.33 5.37
CA GLN A 16 15.87 14.97 6.66
C GLN A 16 15.44 13.50 6.71
N ILE A 17 15.00 12.95 5.58
CA ILE A 17 14.55 11.55 5.49
C ILE A 17 15.76 10.61 5.53
N LEU A 18 16.80 10.92 4.76
CA LEU A 18 18.07 10.18 4.76
C LEU A 18 18.75 10.22 6.14
N SER A 19 18.53 11.27 6.93
CA SER A 19 18.97 11.36 8.32
C SER A 19 18.05 10.64 9.33
N GLY A 20 17.03 9.89 8.87
CA GLY A 20 16.20 9.03 9.70
C GLY A 20 14.75 9.49 9.94
N SER A 21 14.32 10.64 9.39
CA SER A 21 12.92 11.07 9.54
C SER A 21 11.96 10.26 8.67
N PRO A 22 10.77 9.86 9.16
CA PRO A 22 9.72 9.33 8.29
C PRO A 22 9.28 10.34 7.24
N ALA A 23 9.01 9.91 6.00
CA ALA A 23 8.77 10.83 4.88
C ALA A 23 7.50 11.67 5.06
N GLU A 24 6.40 11.05 5.53
CA GLU A 24 5.16 11.76 5.87
C GLU A 24 5.43 12.88 6.90
N GLN A 25 6.22 12.60 7.93
CA GLN A 25 6.54 13.58 8.97
C GLN A 25 7.41 14.71 8.42
N ALA A 26 8.43 14.40 7.62
CA ALA A 26 9.29 15.40 7.00
C ALA A 26 8.50 16.34 6.06
N LEU A 27 7.63 15.77 5.22
CA LEU A 27 6.72 16.52 4.35
C LEU A 27 5.74 17.39 5.15
N LEU A 28 5.15 16.86 6.23
CA LEU A 28 4.25 17.63 7.11
C LEU A 28 4.98 18.78 7.82
N ARG A 29 6.21 18.57 8.28
CA ARG A 29 7.04 19.63 8.89
C ARG A 29 7.34 20.72 7.87
N TRP A 30 7.82 20.36 6.68
CA TRP A 30 8.06 21.32 5.60
C TRP A 30 6.77 22.08 5.24
N SER A 31 5.65 21.37 5.16
CA SER A 31 4.34 21.93 4.86
C SER A 31 3.94 23.00 5.89
N ARG A 32 4.10 22.72 7.19
CA ARG A 32 3.79 23.70 8.26
C ARG A 32 4.71 24.91 8.24
N ALA A 33 5.99 24.73 7.89
CA ALA A 33 6.96 25.83 7.77
C ALA A 33 6.73 26.69 6.52
N SER A 34 6.27 26.09 5.42
CA SER A 34 6.12 26.74 4.12
C SER A 34 4.70 27.25 3.91
N ARG A 35 4.29 28.29 4.67
CA ARG A 35 2.92 28.85 4.60
C ARG A 35 2.56 29.44 3.23
N PHE A 36 3.55 29.87 2.46
CA PHE A 36 3.39 30.40 1.10
C PHE A 36 3.06 29.32 0.05
N ALA A 37 3.32 28.03 0.34
CA ALA A 37 3.10 26.96 -0.62
C ALA A 37 1.61 26.61 -0.73
N GLY A 38 1.06 26.68 -1.95
CA GLY A 38 -0.31 26.23 -2.22
C GLY A 38 -0.44 24.70 -2.19
N SER A 39 -1.67 24.19 -2.30
CA SER A 39 -1.93 22.75 -2.40
C SER A 39 -1.18 22.08 -3.56
N GLY A 40 -1.15 22.75 -4.72
CA GLY A 40 -0.42 22.27 -5.90
C GLY A 40 1.11 22.18 -5.69
N ASP A 41 1.69 23.12 -4.94
CA ASP A 41 3.12 23.10 -4.62
C ASP A 41 3.48 21.96 -3.65
N ARG A 42 2.67 21.78 -2.59
CA ARG A 42 2.85 20.70 -1.60
C ARG A 42 2.76 19.33 -2.24
N MET A 43 1.86 19.19 -3.20
CA MET A 43 1.67 17.98 -3.98
C MET A 43 2.83 17.70 -4.93
N ALA A 44 3.27 18.70 -5.71
CA ALA A 44 4.41 18.54 -6.59
C ALA A 44 5.69 18.16 -5.81
N LEU A 45 5.90 18.75 -4.63
CA LEU A 45 6.97 18.37 -3.72
C LEU A 45 6.84 16.91 -3.26
N ARG A 46 5.64 16.49 -2.82
CA ARG A 46 5.39 15.11 -2.41
C ARG A 46 5.70 14.13 -3.55
N ASP A 47 5.31 14.46 -4.78
CA ASP A 47 5.56 13.64 -5.96
C ASP A 47 7.08 13.50 -6.23
N LEU A 48 7.85 14.59 -6.11
CA LEU A 48 9.32 14.56 -6.22
C LEU A 48 9.95 13.69 -5.13
N VAL A 49 9.58 13.91 -3.86
CA VAL A 49 10.17 13.19 -2.72
C VAL A 49 9.84 11.69 -2.80
N PHE A 50 8.59 11.32 -3.06
CA PHE A 50 8.20 9.91 -3.15
C PHE A 50 8.75 9.24 -4.41
N GLY A 51 8.81 9.97 -5.53
CA GLY A 51 9.49 9.51 -6.75
C GLY A 51 10.97 9.20 -6.48
N ALA A 52 11.66 10.08 -5.76
CA ALA A 52 13.06 9.87 -5.41
C ALA A 52 13.26 8.69 -4.45
N LEU A 53 12.39 8.51 -3.47
CA LEU A 53 12.49 7.38 -2.55
C LEU A 53 12.19 6.03 -3.21
N ARG A 54 11.32 6.00 -4.22
CA ARG A 54 11.09 4.78 -5.02
C ARG A 54 12.35 4.37 -5.77
N ARG A 55 13.08 5.36 -6.29
CA ARG A 55 14.26 5.24 -7.16
C ARG A 55 15.56 5.66 -6.45
N ARG A 56 15.66 5.41 -5.14
CA ARG A 56 16.67 6.05 -4.28
C ARG A 56 18.10 5.75 -4.73
N ASP A 57 18.43 4.48 -4.90
CA ASP A 57 19.80 4.07 -5.20
C ASP A 57 20.13 4.37 -6.66
N SER A 58 19.15 4.24 -7.57
CA SER A 58 19.34 4.56 -9.00
C SER A 58 19.51 6.06 -9.24
N LEU A 59 18.74 6.90 -8.56
CA LEU A 59 18.93 8.35 -8.62
C LEU A 59 20.20 8.79 -7.89
N ALA A 60 20.61 8.13 -6.81
CA ALA A 60 21.88 8.42 -6.17
C ALA A 60 23.06 8.10 -7.09
N ALA A 61 23.00 6.97 -7.81
CA ALA A 61 24.01 6.60 -8.80
C ALA A 61 24.06 7.60 -9.97
N LEU A 62 22.90 8.01 -10.48
CA LEU A 62 22.81 9.05 -11.52
C LEU A 62 23.24 10.43 -11.03
N GLY A 63 23.04 10.73 -9.75
CA GLY A 63 23.36 12.01 -9.14
C GLY A 63 24.77 12.12 -8.56
N GLY A 64 25.48 10.99 -8.45
CA GLY A 64 26.82 10.90 -7.89
C GLY A 64 26.90 10.85 -6.36
N ALA A 65 25.78 10.96 -5.63
CA ALA A 65 25.79 10.94 -4.17
C ALA A 65 24.45 10.51 -3.54
N MET A 66 24.51 9.83 -2.40
CA MET A 66 23.35 9.52 -1.55
C MET A 66 23.01 10.71 -0.64
N THR A 67 22.60 11.81 -1.24
CA THR A 67 22.14 13.04 -0.56
C THR A 67 20.87 13.55 -1.23
N GLY A 68 20.09 14.40 -0.57
CA GLY A 68 18.91 15.01 -1.18
C GLY A 68 19.24 15.74 -2.48
N ARG A 69 20.41 16.39 -2.53
CA ARG A 69 20.95 17.03 -3.74
C ARG A 69 21.30 16.03 -4.82
N GLY A 70 22.04 14.97 -4.48
CA GLY A 70 22.37 13.90 -5.41
C GLY A 70 21.12 13.26 -6.01
N LEU A 71 20.14 12.91 -5.18
CA LEU A 71 18.86 12.34 -5.65
C LEU A 71 18.12 13.27 -6.62
N MET A 72 18.15 14.59 -6.39
CA MET A 72 17.50 15.56 -7.29
C MET A 72 18.30 15.83 -8.57
N ILE A 73 19.62 15.79 -8.54
CA ILE A 73 20.47 15.80 -9.74
C ILE A 73 20.17 14.56 -10.58
N GLY A 74 20.13 13.38 -9.95
CA GLY A 74 19.77 12.13 -10.61
C GLY A 74 18.38 12.17 -11.22
N HIS A 75 17.40 12.74 -10.50
CA HIS A 75 16.05 12.95 -11.01
C HIS A 75 16.05 13.84 -12.27
N ALA A 76 16.75 14.98 -12.22
CA ALA A 76 16.83 15.90 -13.34
C ALA A 76 17.46 15.24 -14.59
N ARG A 77 18.53 14.46 -14.40
CA ARG A 77 19.16 13.66 -15.46
C ARG A 77 18.21 12.64 -16.06
N GLN A 78 17.56 11.84 -15.21
CA GLN A 78 16.62 10.81 -15.66
C GLN A 78 15.43 11.40 -16.43
N ALA A 79 14.95 12.58 -16.02
CA ALA A 79 13.86 13.28 -16.67
C ALA A 79 14.29 14.12 -17.89
N GLY A 80 15.59 14.16 -18.23
CA GLY A 80 16.12 14.94 -19.35
C GLY A 80 15.97 16.46 -19.17
N LEU A 81 15.97 16.93 -17.91
CA LEU A 81 15.85 18.36 -17.61
C LEU A 81 17.18 19.07 -17.84
N ASP A 82 17.11 20.38 -18.13
CA ASP A 82 18.30 21.24 -18.21
C ASP A 82 18.80 21.57 -16.79
N LEU A 83 19.87 20.88 -16.36
CA LEU A 83 20.43 21.06 -15.02
C LEU A 83 20.90 22.51 -14.77
N PRO A 84 21.69 23.16 -15.64
CA PRO A 84 22.01 24.58 -15.53
C PRO A 84 20.81 25.51 -15.31
N ALA A 85 19.66 25.24 -15.93
CA ALA A 85 18.44 26.03 -15.74
C ALA A 85 17.73 25.76 -14.40
N ILE A 86 18.04 24.64 -13.72
CA ILE A 86 17.49 24.28 -12.41
C ILE A 86 18.42 24.75 -11.29
N PHE A 87 19.71 24.45 -11.41
CA PHE A 87 20.74 24.69 -10.40
C PHE A 87 21.39 26.05 -10.68
N THR A 88 20.62 27.13 -10.55
CA THR A 88 21.07 28.50 -10.89
C THR A 88 21.70 29.23 -9.71
N GLY A 89 21.40 28.82 -8.48
CA GLY A 89 21.72 29.57 -7.26
C GLY A 89 20.91 30.86 -7.07
N THR A 90 19.94 31.16 -7.95
CA THR A 90 19.17 32.40 -7.87
C THR A 90 17.95 32.25 -6.96
N ARG A 91 17.73 33.23 -6.08
CA ARG A 91 16.59 33.30 -5.12
C ARG A 91 16.40 32.03 -4.27
N HIS A 92 15.57 31.10 -4.75
CA HIS A 92 15.15 29.87 -4.05
C HIS A 92 15.56 28.61 -4.81
N ASP A 93 16.31 28.76 -5.90
CA ASP A 93 16.82 27.66 -6.68
C ASP A 93 18.01 27.01 -5.96
N PRO A 94 18.29 25.71 -6.20
CA PRO A 94 19.48 25.06 -5.69
C PRO A 94 20.76 25.78 -6.14
N ALA A 95 21.82 25.71 -5.32
CA ALA A 95 23.14 26.22 -5.68
C ALA A 95 23.66 25.60 -7.00
N PRO A 96 24.51 26.33 -7.76
CA PRO A 96 25.08 25.84 -9.01
C PRO A 96 25.74 24.47 -8.88
N LEU A 97 25.76 23.73 -10.00
CA LEU A 97 26.49 22.45 -10.06
C LEU A 97 27.98 22.68 -9.80
N THR A 98 28.58 21.80 -9.01
CA THR A 98 30.05 21.69 -8.95
C THR A 98 30.59 21.05 -10.24
N GLU A 99 31.89 21.22 -10.51
CA GLU A 99 32.54 20.58 -11.66
C GLU A 99 32.38 19.05 -11.62
N ALA A 100 32.52 18.44 -10.44
CA ALA A 100 32.33 17.01 -10.25
C ALA A 100 30.88 16.57 -10.52
N GLU A 101 29.90 17.36 -10.04
CA GLU A 101 28.49 17.10 -10.33
C GLU A 101 28.20 17.22 -11.82
N ALA A 102 28.74 18.21 -12.53
CA ALA A 102 28.54 18.40 -13.95
C ALA A 102 29.20 17.29 -14.81
N ALA A 103 30.40 16.85 -14.42
CA ALA A 103 31.20 15.89 -15.19
C ALA A 103 30.86 14.41 -14.92
N SER A 104 30.02 14.11 -13.91
CA SER A 104 29.69 12.73 -13.53
C SER A 104 28.92 12.01 -14.66
N PRO A 105 29.51 10.97 -15.30
CA PRO A 105 28.83 10.21 -16.34
C PRO A 105 27.76 9.32 -15.71
N PRO A 106 26.63 9.08 -16.40
CA PRO A 106 25.64 8.12 -15.93
C PRO A 106 26.28 6.72 -15.90
N PRO A 107 25.99 5.90 -14.87
CA PRO A 107 26.45 4.51 -14.83
C PRO A 107 25.80 3.70 -15.98
N GLY A 108 26.48 2.63 -16.41
CA GLY A 108 25.96 1.73 -17.44
C GLY A 108 24.71 0.98 -16.98
N ASP A 109 24.78 0.37 -15.79
CA ASP A 109 23.66 -0.33 -15.16
C ASP A 109 23.17 0.44 -13.93
N LEU A 110 21.85 0.53 -13.78
CA LEU A 110 21.23 1.12 -12.59
C LEU A 110 20.89 0.02 -11.57
N PRO A 111 21.04 0.31 -10.27
CA PRO A 111 20.54 -0.58 -9.22
C PRO A 111 19.02 -0.71 -9.29
N ASP A 112 18.49 -1.81 -8.77
CA ASP A 112 17.05 -2.15 -8.77
C ASP A 112 16.23 -1.48 -7.65
N ASP A 113 16.85 -0.56 -6.90
CA ASP A 113 16.25 0.16 -5.79
C ASP A 113 15.68 -0.74 -4.66
N LEU A 114 16.34 -1.86 -4.38
CA LEU A 114 16.07 -2.70 -3.22
C LEU A 114 17.17 -2.58 -2.15
N PRO A 115 16.81 -2.64 -0.84
CA PRO A 115 17.79 -2.77 0.23
C PRO A 115 18.63 -4.04 0.08
N ASP A 116 19.96 -3.92 0.18
CA ASP A 116 20.88 -5.03 -0.07
C ASP A 116 20.60 -6.27 0.79
N TRP A 117 20.29 -6.05 2.07
CA TRP A 117 20.00 -7.13 3.01
C TRP A 117 18.72 -7.91 2.65
N LEU A 118 17.79 -7.30 1.92
CA LEU A 118 16.53 -7.92 1.48
C LEU A 118 16.64 -8.66 0.15
N ARG A 119 17.65 -8.35 -0.68
CA ARG A 119 17.81 -8.94 -2.03
C ARG A 119 17.75 -10.47 -2.03
N PRO A 120 18.39 -11.20 -1.09
CA PRO A 120 18.30 -12.66 -1.06
C PRO A 120 16.87 -13.15 -0.79
N ALA A 121 16.18 -12.56 0.20
CA ALA A 121 14.82 -12.92 0.57
C ALA A 121 13.81 -12.57 -0.55
N TRP A 122 14.00 -11.43 -1.21
CA TRP A 122 13.19 -10.99 -2.35
C TRP A 122 13.33 -11.94 -3.54
N THR A 123 14.57 -12.28 -3.89
CA THR A 123 14.87 -13.24 -4.98
C THR A 123 14.32 -14.61 -4.68
N ALA A 124 14.47 -15.11 -3.44
CA ALA A 124 13.91 -16.40 -3.04
C ALA A 124 12.39 -16.44 -3.15
N ALA A 125 11.70 -15.36 -2.77
CA ALA A 125 10.24 -15.32 -2.76
C ALA A 125 9.61 -15.17 -4.16
N LEU A 126 10.27 -14.45 -5.07
CA LEU A 126 9.69 -14.09 -6.39
C LEU A 126 10.34 -14.82 -7.56
N GLY A 127 11.47 -15.49 -7.34
CA GLY A 127 12.17 -16.28 -8.33
C GLY A 127 12.45 -15.49 -9.62
N PRO A 128 12.09 -16.02 -10.81
CA PRO A 128 12.32 -15.34 -12.09
C PRO A 128 11.69 -13.95 -12.22
N GLN A 129 10.63 -13.66 -11.46
CA GLN A 129 9.92 -12.37 -11.53
C GLN A 129 10.55 -11.30 -10.63
N ALA A 130 11.56 -11.64 -9.80
CA ALA A 130 12.11 -10.76 -8.79
C ALA A 130 12.55 -9.39 -9.32
N ALA A 131 13.30 -9.38 -10.44
CA ALA A 131 13.79 -8.16 -11.06
C ALA A 131 12.65 -7.31 -11.65
N GLU A 132 11.66 -7.95 -12.29
CA GLU A 132 10.53 -7.24 -12.89
C GLU A 132 9.62 -6.62 -11.83
N VAL A 133 9.37 -7.34 -10.74
CA VAL A 133 8.60 -6.82 -9.60
C VAL A 133 9.35 -5.68 -8.92
N ALA A 134 10.67 -5.78 -8.75
CA ALA A 134 11.50 -4.69 -8.21
C ALA A 134 11.36 -3.42 -9.05
N ARG A 135 11.47 -3.55 -10.39
CA ARG A 135 11.25 -2.46 -11.33
C ARG A 135 9.84 -1.88 -11.21
N ALA A 136 8.80 -2.70 -11.11
CA ALA A 136 7.42 -2.24 -10.93
C ALA A 136 7.20 -1.48 -9.60
N MET A 137 8.02 -1.73 -8.58
CA MET A 137 7.98 -0.97 -7.32
C MET A 137 8.59 0.44 -7.44
N THR A 138 9.30 0.74 -8.53
CA THR A 138 9.87 2.08 -8.78
C THR A 138 8.85 3.08 -9.32
N ASP A 139 7.68 2.59 -9.76
CA ASP A 139 6.61 3.39 -10.35
C ASP A 139 5.49 3.68 -9.35
N ARG A 140 4.68 4.71 -9.65
CA ARG A 140 3.51 5.04 -8.82
C ARG A 140 2.46 3.94 -8.98
N ALA A 141 1.96 3.42 -7.86
CA ALA A 141 0.87 2.44 -7.85
C ALA A 141 -0.41 3.02 -8.51
N PRO A 142 -1.16 2.22 -9.29
CA PRO A 142 -2.46 2.63 -9.80
C PRO A 142 -3.45 2.88 -8.65
N LEU A 143 -4.44 3.74 -8.90
CA LEU A 143 -5.55 3.95 -7.98
C LEU A 143 -6.71 3.03 -8.38
N TRP A 144 -7.04 2.10 -7.49
CA TRP A 144 -8.16 1.19 -7.64
C TRP A 144 -9.30 1.58 -6.71
N LEU A 145 -10.52 1.40 -7.20
CA LEU A 145 -11.78 1.61 -6.48
C LEU A 145 -12.51 0.28 -6.41
N ARG A 146 -13.12 0.00 -5.26
CA ARG A 146 -14.04 -1.12 -5.09
C ARG A 146 -15.47 -0.64 -5.26
N VAL A 147 -16.23 -1.25 -6.15
CA VAL A 147 -17.67 -1.00 -6.29
C VAL A 147 -18.43 -1.63 -5.13
N ASN A 148 -19.36 -0.87 -4.54
CA ASN A 148 -20.27 -1.38 -3.53
C ASN A 148 -21.46 -2.11 -4.19
N LEU A 149 -21.30 -3.41 -4.40
CA LEU A 149 -22.27 -4.25 -5.10
C LEU A 149 -23.63 -4.36 -4.39
N ALA A 150 -23.72 -3.98 -3.11
CA ALA A 150 -24.99 -3.88 -2.39
C ALA A 150 -25.81 -2.64 -2.77
N ARG A 151 -25.20 -1.64 -3.44
CA ARG A 151 -25.83 -0.34 -3.75
C ARG A 151 -25.85 -0.02 -5.23
N THR A 152 -24.93 -0.57 -6.02
CA THR A 152 -24.82 -0.29 -7.45
C THR A 152 -24.13 -1.44 -8.18
N ASP A 153 -24.01 -1.32 -9.50
CA ASP A 153 -23.22 -2.20 -10.35
C ASP A 153 -22.00 -1.43 -10.93
N PRO A 154 -21.01 -2.14 -11.50
CA PRO A 154 -19.79 -1.51 -12.01
C PRO A 154 -20.02 -0.49 -13.12
N ALA A 155 -20.97 -0.74 -14.03
CA ALA A 155 -21.25 0.14 -15.15
C ALA A 155 -21.83 1.47 -14.66
N ARG A 156 -22.80 1.41 -13.73
CA ARG A 156 -23.38 2.60 -13.09
C ARG A 156 -22.37 3.37 -12.24
N ALA A 157 -21.51 2.67 -11.52
CA ALA A 157 -20.44 3.32 -10.74
C ALA A 157 -19.44 4.07 -11.63
N ALA A 158 -19.03 3.46 -12.75
CA ALA A 158 -18.14 4.09 -13.72
C ALA A 158 -18.81 5.31 -14.40
N ALA A 159 -20.09 5.20 -14.79
CA ALA A 159 -20.84 6.32 -15.35
C ALA A 159 -20.95 7.50 -14.37
N ALA A 160 -21.26 7.24 -13.10
CA ALA A 160 -21.35 8.29 -12.07
C ALA A 160 -20.00 9.00 -11.84
N LEU A 161 -18.87 8.27 -11.95
CA LEU A 161 -17.54 8.87 -11.86
C LEU A 161 -17.21 9.70 -13.12
N ALA A 162 -17.58 9.21 -14.31
CA ALA A 162 -17.37 9.91 -15.57
C ALA A 162 -18.16 11.23 -15.65
N ASP A 163 -19.38 11.27 -15.12
CA ASP A 163 -20.18 12.50 -15.01
C ASP A 163 -19.50 13.59 -14.16
N GLU A 164 -18.60 13.19 -13.26
CA GLU A 164 -17.77 14.08 -12.42
C GLU A 164 -16.34 14.26 -12.99
N GLY A 165 -16.10 13.83 -14.23
CA GLY A 165 -14.82 13.95 -14.94
C GLY A 165 -13.72 13.06 -14.37
N ILE A 166 -14.07 11.85 -13.90
CA ILE A 166 -13.15 10.83 -13.43
C ILE A 166 -13.31 9.59 -14.31
N ASP A 167 -12.34 9.36 -15.20
CA ASP A 167 -12.36 8.21 -16.08
C ASP A 167 -11.87 6.96 -15.36
N THR A 168 -12.49 5.81 -15.66
CA THR A 168 -12.11 4.53 -15.09
C THR A 168 -12.16 3.37 -16.08
N ASP A 169 -11.24 2.42 -15.93
CA ASP A 169 -11.27 1.13 -16.62
C ASP A 169 -11.59 -0.01 -15.63
N PRO A 170 -12.44 -0.98 -15.98
CA PRO A 170 -12.63 -2.17 -15.15
C PRO A 170 -11.38 -3.07 -15.15
N ALA A 171 -11.10 -3.73 -14.02
CA ALA A 171 -10.06 -4.74 -13.96
C ALA A 171 -10.40 -5.94 -14.87
N PRO A 172 -9.46 -6.43 -15.70
CA PRO A 172 -9.68 -7.63 -16.51
C PRO A 172 -10.12 -8.82 -15.65
N GLY A 173 -11.26 -9.43 -15.99
CA GLY A 173 -11.81 -10.57 -15.26
C GLY A 173 -12.35 -10.25 -13.85
N PHE A 174 -12.38 -8.97 -13.43
CA PHE A 174 -12.86 -8.57 -12.11
C PHE A 174 -13.53 -7.17 -12.16
N PRO A 175 -14.65 -7.03 -12.89
CA PRO A 175 -15.22 -5.72 -13.25
C PRO A 175 -15.71 -4.89 -12.05
N GLN A 176 -15.92 -5.49 -10.88
CA GLN A 176 -16.24 -4.75 -9.65
C GLN A 176 -15.07 -3.92 -9.07
N SER A 177 -13.90 -3.98 -9.68
CA SER A 177 -12.77 -3.10 -9.37
C SER A 177 -12.51 -2.17 -10.54
N LEU A 178 -12.49 -0.86 -10.27
CA LEU A 178 -12.31 0.18 -11.28
C LEU A 178 -10.95 0.87 -11.08
N ARG A 179 -10.11 0.86 -12.11
CA ARG A 179 -8.85 1.61 -12.14
C ARG A 179 -9.14 3.03 -12.57
N VAL A 180 -8.75 4.01 -11.77
CA VAL A 180 -8.83 5.42 -12.17
C VAL A 180 -7.74 5.75 -13.17
N THR A 181 -8.13 6.27 -14.32
CA THR A 181 -7.22 6.62 -15.44
C THR A 181 -7.02 8.12 -15.58
N SER A 182 -7.94 8.93 -15.08
CA SER A 182 -7.83 10.39 -15.05
C SER A 182 -8.37 10.98 -13.74
N ASN A 183 -7.92 12.19 -13.39
CA ASN A 183 -8.46 12.99 -12.28
C ASN A 183 -8.58 12.25 -10.92
N ASP A 184 -7.62 11.39 -10.60
CA ASP A 184 -7.52 10.61 -9.36
C ASP A 184 -7.74 11.43 -8.07
N ARG A 185 -7.33 12.70 -8.09
CA ARG A 185 -7.47 13.67 -6.99
C ARG A 185 -8.91 14.09 -6.68
N ALA A 186 -9.86 13.86 -7.59
CA ALA A 186 -11.25 14.22 -7.40
C ALA A 186 -12.07 13.11 -6.73
N VAL A 187 -11.59 11.86 -6.73
CA VAL A 187 -12.33 10.68 -6.23
C VAL A 187 -12.88 10.87 -4.82
N ALA A 188 -12.06 11.29 -3.86
CA ALA A 188 -12.52 11.46 -2.47
C ALA A 188 -13.58 12.58 -2.31
N ARG A 189 -13.71 13.45 -3.31
CA ARG A 189 -14.72 14.52 -3.38
C ARG A 189 -15.84 14.19 -4.38
N SER A 190 -15.90 12.99 -4.94
CA SER A 190 -16.98 12.62 -5.85
C SER A 190 -18.26 12.28 -5.07
N ALA A 191 -19.41 12.50 -5.69
CA ALA A 191 -20.68 12.00 -5.18
C ALA A 191 -20.64 10.47 -5.09
N ALA A 192 -20.07 9.78 -6.08
CA ALA A 192 -19.93 8.33 -6.04
C ALA A 192 -19.19 7.82 -4.78
N TYR A 193 -18.15 8.51 -4.31
CA TYR A 193 -17.48 8.17 -3.06
C TYR A 193 -18.34 8.54 -1.85
N ARG A 194 -18.79 9.79 -1.76
CA ARG A 194 -19.54 10.33 -0.61
C ARG A 194 -20.83 9.57 -0.34
N ASP A 195 -21.51 9.16 -1.40
CA ASP A 195 -22.77 8.46 -1.32
C ASP A 195 -22.55 6.97 -1.08
N GLY A 196 -21.30 6.46 -1.09
CA GLY A 196 -20.97 5.07 -0.80
C GLY A 196 -21.21 4.09 -1.95
N LEU A 197 -21.19 4.57 -3.20
CA LEU A 197 -21.23 3.72 -4.40
C LEU A 197 -19.89 3.00 -4.62
N ILE A 198 -18.80 3.63 -4.21
CA ILE A 198 -17.43 3.11 -4.31
C ILE A 198 -16.64 3.33 -3.02
N GLU A 199 -15.56 2.57 -2.86
CA GLU A 199 -14.58 2.72 -1.77
C GLU A 199 -13.15 2.68 -2.32
N LEU A 200 -12.23 3.42 -1.69
CA LEU A 200 -10.81 3.40 -2.06
C LEU A 200 -10.17 2.11 -1.51
N GLN A 201 -9.81 1.18 -2.40
CA GLN A 201 -9.15 -0.06 -2.03
C GLN A 201 -8.36 -0.63 -3.22
N ASP A 202 -7.12 -1.06 -2.99
CA ASP A 202 -6.29 -1.71 -4.00
C ASP A 202 -6.96 -2.98 -4.59
N LEU A 203 -6.60 -3.36 -5.82
CA LEU A 203 -7.17 -4.52 -6.51
C LEU A 203 -6.92 -5.85 -5.77
N SER A 204 -5.70 -6.09 -5.31
CA SER A 204 -5.31 -7.39 -4.73
C SER A 204 -6.11 -7.77 -3.48
N PRO A 205 -6.31 -6.90 -2.46
CA PRO A 205 -7.19 -7.23 -1.34
C PRO A 205 -8.66 -7.37 -1.73
N GLN A 206 -9.14 -6.73 -2.81
CA GLN A 206 -10.49 -6.98 -3.32
C GLN A 206 -10.63 -8.41 -3.88
N GLN A 207 -9.66 -8.83 -4.70
CA GLN A 207 -9.60 -10.19 -5.24
C GLN A 207 -9.45 -11.23 -4.13
N ALA A 208 -8.61 -10.98 -3.13
CA ALA A 208 -8.47 -11.84 -1.95
C ALA A 208 -9.81 -11.99 -1.21
N CYS A 209 -10.52 -10.88 -0.97
CA CYS A 209 -11.85 -10.93 -0.37
C CYS A 209 -12.83 -11.72 -1.24
N ALA A 210 -12.75 -11.65 -2.57
CA ALA A 210 -13.62 -12.38 -3.49
C ALA A 210 -13.42 -13.91 -3.47
N LEU A 211 -12.27 -14.40 -3.02
CA LEU A 211 -12.01 -15.84 -2.88
C LEU A 211 -12.57 -16.44 -1.58
N LEU A 212 -13.02 -15.62 -0.63
CA LEU A 212 -13.54 -16.13 0.64
C LEU A 212 -14.93 -16.77 0.47
N PRO A 213 -15.24 -17.88 1.16
CA PRO A 213 -16.54 -18.52 1.10
C PRO A 213 -17.55 -17.74 1.95
N LEU A 214 -18.37 -16.90 1.31
CA LEU A 214 -19.40 -16.11 1.99
C LEU A 214 -20.80 -16.62 1.62
N ALA A 215 -21.71 -16.49 2.58
CA ALA A 215 -23.14 -16.74 2.42
C ALA A 215 -23.92 -15.81 3.38
N PRO A 216 -25.20 -15.52 3.11
CA PRO A 216 -26.08 -14.89 4.09
C PRO A 216 -26.08 -15.65 5.43
N GLY A 217 -26.27 -14.95 6.54
CA GLY A 217 -26.35 -15.54 7.88
C GLY A 217 -24.99 -15.86 8.52
N LEU A 218 -23.87 -15.78 7.80
CA LEU A 218 -22.55 -16.01 8.39
C LEU A 218 -22.19 -14.93 9.42
N ARG A 219 -21.62 -15.37 10.54
CA ARG A 219 -20.86 -14.55 11.49
C ARG A 219 -19.42 -14.43 11.03
N VAL A 220 -18.97 -13.22 10.74
CA VAL A 220 -17.63 -12.91 10.22
C VAL A 220 -16.91 -11.99 11.20
N LEU A 221 -15.63 -12.28 11.47
CA LEU A 221 -14.75 -11.42 12.25
C LEU A 221 -13.61 -10.89 11.38
N ASP A 222 -13.44 -9.57 11.33
CA ASP A 222 -12.22 -8.92 10.87
C ASP A 222 -11.34 -8.63 12.10
N TYR A 223 -10.35 -9.48 12.37
CA TYR A 223 -9.59 -9.51 13.63
C TYR A 223 -8.46 -8.46 13.70
N CYS A 224 -8.02 -7.96 12.55
CA CYS A 224 -7.00 -6.90 12.46
C CYS A 224 -7.53 -5.79 11.55
N ALA A 225 -8.71 -5.29 11.89
CA ALA A 225 -9.53 -4.51 10.98
C ALA A 225 -8.85 -3.24 10.45
N GLY A 226 -7.96 -2.61 11.23
CA GLY A 226 -7.39 -1.33 10.87
C GLY A 226 -8.51 -0.33 10.54
N GLY A 227 -8.47 0.29 9.36
CA GLY A 227 -9.54 1.17 8.88
C GLY A 227 -10.83 0.45 8.41
N GLY A 228 -10.91 -0.88 8.56
CA GLY A 228 -12.06 -1.73 8.23
C GLY A 228 -12.27 -2.00 6.74
N GLY A 229 -11.25 -1.82 5.91
CA GLY A 229 -11.36 -1.99 4.45
C GLY A 229 -11.84 -3.38 4.03
N LYS A 230 -11.44 -4.44 4.76
CA LYS A 230 -11.86 -5.83 4.51
C LYS A 230 -13.26 -6.10 5.03
N ALA A 231 -13.59 -5.73 6.26
CA ALA A 231 -14.97 -5.78 6.76
C ALA A 231 -15.98 -5.12 5.79
N LEU A 232 -15.66 -3.93 5.27
CA LEU A 232 -16.48 -3.24 4.27
C LEU A 232 -16.54 -4.01 2.93
N ALA A 233 -15.44 -4.62 2.49
CA ALA A 233 -15.41 -5.43 1.26
C ALA A 233 -16.34 -6.64 1.36
N LEU A 234 -16.29 -7.34 2.49
CA LEU A 234 -17.09 -8.54 2.73
C LEU A 234 -18.58 -8.19 2.84
N GLY A 235 -18.92 -7.13 3.58
CA GLY A 235 -20.31 -6.66 3.70
C GLY A 235 -20.90 -6.16 2.38
N ALA A 236 -20.12 -5.43 1.59
CA ALA A 236 -20.55 -4.96 0.27
C ALA A 236 -20.73 -6.11 -0.74
N ARG A 237 -19.92 -7.17 -0.63
CA ARG A 237 -20.00 -8.34 -1.51
C ARG A 237 -21.17 -9.26 -1.17
N GLN A 238 -21.44 -9.46 0.12
CA GLN A 238 -22.45 -10.40 0.59
C GLN A 238 -23.33 -9.78 1.70
N PRO A 239 -24.48 -9.20 1.33
CA PRO A 239 -25.48 -8.76 2.30
C PRO A 239 -26.00 -9.91 3.17
N GLY A 240 -26.51 -9.57 4.36
CA GLY A 240 -27.13 -10.52 5.28
C GLY A 240 -26.18 -11.25 6.24
N MET A 241 -24.90 -10.87 6.28
CA MET A 241 -23.93 -11.37 7.26
C MET A 241 -23.90 -10.50 8.53
N THR A 242 -23.48 -11.10 9.64
CA THR A 242 -23.12 -10.35 10.86
C THR A 242 -21.61 -10.16 10.89
N ILE A 243 -21.15 -8.91 10.77
CA ILE A 243 -19.72 -8.58 10.72
C ILE A 243 -19.31 -7.90 12.02
N THR A 244 -18.30 -8.48 12.67
CA THR A 244 -17.60 -7.90 13.82
C THR A 244 -16.20 -7.46 13.39
N ALA A 245 -15.76 -6.30 13.85
CA ALA A 245 -14.42 -5.78 13.66
C ALA A 245 -13.70 -5.68 15.01
N HIS A 246 -12.43 -6.08 15.01
CA HIS A 246 -11.52 -5.99 16.13
C HIS A 246 -10.17 -5.47 15.63
N ASP A 247 -9.49 -4.69 16.46
CA ASP A 247 -8.07 -4.34 16.28
C ASP A 247 -7.45 -4.16 17.66
N ALA A 248 -6.22 -4.67 17.86
CA ALA A 248 -5.47 -4.50 19.10
C ALA A 248 -5.17 -3.02 19.41
N ARG A 249 -5.20 -2.15 18.40
CA ARG A 249 -5.08 -0.70 18.51
C ARG A 249 -6.40 -0.04 18.06
N PRO A 250 -7.36 0.19 18.99
CA PRO A 250 -8.69 0.71 18.65
C PRO A 250 -8.67 2.01 17.83
N ALA A 251 -7.67 2.86 18.02
CA ALA A 251 -7.49 4.10 17.26
C ALA A 251 -7.37 3.88 15.73
N ARG A 252 -6.92 2.70 15.27
CA ARG A 252 -6.87 2.38 13.83
C ARG A 252 -8.27 2.24 13.21
N MET A 253 -9.27 1.91 14.02
CA MET A 253 -10.67 1.76 13.61
C MET A 253 -11.47 3.06 13.73
N ALA A 254 -10.83 4.21 14.00
CA ALA A 254 -11.52 5.48 14.23
C ALA A 254 -12.47 5.88 13.08
N ASP A 255 -12.07 5.61 11.83
CA ASP A 255 -12.89 5.94 10.65
C ASP A 255 -13.95 4.89 10.33
N LEU A 256 -13.87 3.68 10.90
CA LEU A 256 -14.73 2.56 10.51
C LEU A 256 -16.23 2.86 10.66
N PRO A 257 -16.72 3.47 11.76
CA PRO A 257 -18.16 3.76 11.88
C PRO A 257 -18.69 4.62 10.73
N ALA A 258 -18.02 5.73 10.41
CA ALA A 258 -18.42 6.63 9.33
C ALA A 258 -18.32 5.97 7.95
N ARG A 259 -17.30 5.12 7.72
CA ARG A 259 -17.17 4.36 6.47
C ARG A 259 -18.25 3.29 6.33
N ALA A 260 -18.61 2.62 7.43
CA ALA A 260 -19.66 1.61 7.45
C ALA A 260 -21.04 2.23 7.18
N GLU A 261 -21.35 3.34 7.84
CA GLU A 261 -22.57 4.13 7.59
C GLU A 261 -22.67 4.54 6.12
N ARG A 262 -21.60 5.15 5.58
CA ARG A 262 -21.54 5.52 4.16
C ARG A 262 -21.76 4.34 3.22
N ALA A 263 -21.19 3.18 3.54
CA ALA A 263 -21.36 1.96 2.74
C ALA A 263 -22.75 1.31 2.91
N GLY A 264 -23.59 1.79 3.83
CA GLY A 264 -24.88 1.17 4.16
C GLY A 264 -24.74 -0.14 4.96
N LEU A 265 -23.64 -0.29 5.71
CA LEU A 265 -23.29 -1.50 6.44
C LEU A 265 -23.34 -1.26 7.95
N ARG A 266 -23.75 -2.30 8.69
CA ARG A 266 -23.61 -2.34 10.15
C ARG A 266 -22.46 -3.28 10.50
N ILE A 267 -21.40 -2.72 11.07
CA ILE A 267 -20.23 -3.45 11.55
C ILE A 267 -20.11 -3.24 13.05
N ALA A 268 -20.21 -4.30 13.84
CA ALA A 268 -20.04 -4.24 15.29
C ALA A 268 -18.55 -4.13 15.63
N VAL A 269 -18.16 -3.21 16.51
CA VAL A 269 -16.77 -3.11 16.98
C VAL A 269 -16.66 -3.77 18.35
N GLU A 270 -15.79 -4.77 18.48
CA GLU A 270 -15.59 -5.49 19.74
C GLU A 270 -14.11 -5.46 20.17
N ALA A 271 -13.85 -5.02 21.39
CA ALA A 271 -12.51 -5.04 21.97
C ALA A 271 -12.02 -6.47 22.30
N ARG A 272 -12.94 -7.40 22.55
CA ARG A 272 -12.65 -8.79 22.90
C ARG A 272 -13.69 -9.71 22.23
N PRO A 273 -13.52 -10.02 20.93
CA PRO A 273 -14.48 -10.81 20.19
C PRO A 273 -14.62 -12.22 20.78
N ARG A 274 -15.87 -12.72 20.86
CA ARG A 274 -16.19 -14.06 21.34
C ARG A 274 -16.77 -14.92 20.22
N GLY A 275 -16.07 -16.00 19.91
CA GLY A 275 -16.48 -16.99 18.92
C GLY A 275 -17.73 -17.79 19.33
N PRO A 276 -18.15 -18.76 18.50
CA PRO A 276 -17.53 -19.13 17.23
C PRO A 276 -17.94 -18.20 16.07
N PHE A 277 -16.99 -17.90 15.19
CA PHE A 277 -17.23 -17.24 13.90
C PHE A 277 -17.11 -18.26 12.76
N HIS A 278 -17.89 -18.07 11.69
CA HIS A 278 -17.81 -18.92 10.51
C HIS A 278 -16.62 -18.56 9.62
N LEU A 279 -16.18 -17.30 9.68
CA LEU A 279 -14.98 -16.80 9.03
C LEU A 279 -14.27 -15.81 9.95
N VAL A 280 -12.98 -16.02 10.18
CA VAL A 280 -12.09 -15.05 10.83
C VAL A 280 -11.07 -14.60 9.80
N VAL A 281 -11.00 -13.30 9.54
CA VAL A 281 -10.01 -12.67 8.66
C VAL A 281 -8.95 -12.02 9.54
N THR A 282 -7.68 -12.32 9.28
CA THR A 282 -6.52 -11.72 9.93
C THR A 282 -5.65 -11.02 8.89
N ASP A 283 -5.87 -9.72 8.71
CA ASP A 283 -4.99 -8.83 7.96
C ASP A 283 -3.85 -8.34 8.84
N VAL A 284 -2.84 -9.18 8.99
CA VAL A 284 -1.85 -9.00 10.04
C VAL A 284 -0.88 -7.86 9.71
N PRO A 285 -0.36 -7.15 10.73
CA PRO A 285 0.78 -6.26 10.54
C PRO A 285 1.95 -7.01 9.88
N CYS A 286 2.53 -6.42 8.85
CA CYS A 286 3.62 -6.98 8.06
C CYS A 286 4.58 -5.89 7.58
N SER A 287 5.64 -6.28 6.87
CA SER A 287 6.65 -5.37 6.30
C SER A 287 6.06 -4.37 5.29
N GLY A 288 4.88 -4.68 4.75
CA GLY A 288 4.27 -3.94 3.65
C GLY A 288 5.06 -4.03 2.35
N SER A 289 5.92 -5.05 2.18
CA SER A 289 6.81 -5.19 1.03
C SER A 289 6.10 -5.25 -0.32
N GLY A 290 4.83 -5.65 -0.36
CA GLY A 290 3.98 -5.57 -1.55
C GLY A 290 3.45 -4.17 -1.88
N THR A 291 3.58 -3.21 -0.96
CA THR A 291 3.00 -1.85 -1.06
C THR A 291 4.05 -0.75 -1.05
N TRP A 292 5.34 -1.07 -1.14
CA TRP A 292 6.41 -0.07 -1.07
C TRP A 292 6.34 1.00 -2.15
N ARG A 293 5.75 0.75 -3.32
CA ARG A 293 5.47 1.81 -4.30
C ARG A 293 4.46 2.88 -3.83
N ARG A 294 3.65 2.58 -2.81
CA ARG A 294 2.77 3.55 -2.13
C ARG A 294 3.46 4.26 -0.97
N THR A 295 4.31 3.52 -0.24
CA THR A 295 5.03 4.00 0.96
C THR A 295 6.53 3.74 0.80
N PRO A 296 7.22 4.47 -0.10
CA PRO A 296 8.56 4.10 -0.58
C PRO A 296 9.67 4.30 0.44
N ASP A 297 9.45 5.10 1.48
CA ASP A 297 10.38 5.22 2.59
C ASP A 297 10.40 3.97 3.49
N ALA A 298 9.33 3.18 3.52
CA ALA A 298 9.21 2.02 4.40
C ALA A 298 10.24 0.94 4.06
N LYS A 299 10.54 0.70 2.78
CA LYS A 299 11.53 -0.32 2.36
C LYS A 299 12.93 -0.02 2.89
N TRP A 300 13.29 1.26 2.97
CA TRP A 300 14.61 1.70 3.42
C TRP A 300 14.76 1.77 4.94
N ARG A 301 13.64 1.86 5.67
CA ARG A 301 13.63 1.84 7.13
C ARG A 301 13.53 0.43 7.72
N LEU A 302 13.01 -0.51 6.95
CA LEU A 302 12.90 -1.89 7.40
C LEU A 302 14.30 -2.47 7.61
N ASP A 303 14.50 -3.07 8.77
CA ASP A 303 15.68 -3.87 9.10
C ASP A 303 15.29 -5.30 9.51
N ALA A 304 16.29 -6.15 9.70
CA ALA A 304 16.08 -7.56 10.06
C ALA A 304 15.39 -7.73 11.42
N ALA A 305 15.73 -6.90 12.42
CA ALA A 305 15.14 -6.99 13.75
C ALA A 305 13.65 -6.63 13.73
N GLN A 306 13.28 -5.59 12.99
CA GLN A 306 11.89 -5.21 12.77
C GLN A 306 11.11 -6.30 12.04
N LEU A 307 11.74 -6.97 11.05
CA LEU A 307 11.12 -8.11 10.38
C LEU A 307 10.86 -9.26 11.37
N ASP A 308 11.82 -9.60 12.22
CA ASP A 308 11.67 -10.65 13.23
C ASP A 308 10.54 -10.34 14.24
N GLU A 309 10.42 -9.07 14.66
CA GLU A 309 9.31 -8.62 15.51
C GLU A 309 7.95 -8.81 14.85
N LEU A 310 7.86 -8.50 13.54
CA LEU A 310 6.66 -8.70 12.73
C LEU A 310 6.32 -10.19 12.62
N LEU A 311 7.29 -11.05 12.31
CA LEU A 311 7.10 -12.49 12.22
C LEU A 311 6.57 -13.09 13.53
N ALA A 312 7.14 -12.67 14.67
CA ALA A 312 6.67 -13.10 15.98
C ALA A 312 5.26 -12.60 16.29
N LEU A 313 4.92 -11.37 15.87
CA LEU A 313 3.58 -10.82 16.03
C LEU A 313 2.53 -11.55 15.18
N GLN A 314 2.86 -11.86 13.92
CA GLN A 314 2.00 -12.60 13.00
C GLN A 314 1.64 -13.98 13.56
N ALA A 315 2.64 -14.73 14.04
CA ALA A 315 2.42 -16.02 14.70
C ALA A 315 1.48 -15.91 15.91
N ARG A 316 1.69 -14.92 16.79
CA ARG A 316 0.81 -14.68 17.95
C ARG A 316 -0.61 -14.32 17.55
N ILE A 317 -0.81 -13.58 16.46
CA ILE A 317 -2.14 -13.23 15.97
C ILE A 317 -2.86 -14.48 15.47
N LEU A 318 -2.19 -15.31 14.67
CA LEU A 318 -2.73 -16.58 14.19
C LEU A 318 -3.16 -17.48 15.36
N ASP A 319 -2.30 -17.65 16.37
CA ASP A 319 -2.58 -18.50 17.54
C ASP A 319 -3.78 -17.98 18.36
N ARG A 320 -3.99 -16.65 18.41
CA ARG A 320 -5.15 -16.04 19.09
C ARG A 320 -6.44 -16.07 18.26
N ALA A 321 -6.33 -15.97 16.94
CA ALA A 321 -7.47 -15.95 16.04
C ALA A 321 -8.05 -17.35 15.80
N ALA A 322 -7.19 -18.37 15.74
CA ALA A 322 -7.57 -19.77 15.53
C ALA A 322 -8.73 -20.28 16.42
N PRO A 323 -8.72 -20.09 17.76
CA PRO A 323 -9.81 -20.57 18.61
C PRO A 323 -11.15 -19.85 18.38
N LEU A 324 -11.16 -18.68 17.73
CA LEU A 324 -12.39 -17.93 17.42
C LEU A 324 -13.15 -18.53 16.23
N VAL A 325 -12.50 -19.37 15.42
CA VAL A 325 -13.11 -20.03 14.26
C VAL A 325 -13.96 -21.20 14.74
N GLY A 326 -15.24 -21.26 14.36
CA GLY A 326 -16.10 -22.40 14.69
C GLY A 326 -15.70 -23.69 13.95
N PRO A 327 -16.16 -24.86 14.41
CA PRO A 327 -16.02 -26.11 13.65
C PRO A 327 -16.54 -25.96 12.21
N GLY A 328 -15.76 -26.41 11.23
CA GLY A 328 -16.07 -26.25 9.81
C GLY A 328 -15.92 -24.83 9.25
N GLY A 329 -15.61 -23.84 10.09
CA GLY A 329 -15.36 -22.44 9.71
C GLY A 329 -13.98 -22.22 9.11
N HIS A 330 -13.71 -20.99 8.69
CA HIS A 330 -12.48 -20.62 7.99
C HIS A 330 -11.64 -19.57 8.71
N LEU A 331 -10.32 -19.69 8.60
CA LEU A 331 -9.33 -18.69 8.96
C LEU A 331 -8.66 -18.18 7.67
N ALA A 332 -8.81 -16.89 7.40
CA ALA A 332 -8.17 -16.23 6.27
C ALA A 332 -7.00 -15.36 6.76
N TYR A 333 -5.78 -15.85 6.57
CA TYR A 333 -4.56 -15.10 6.83
C TYR A 333 -4.19 -14.25 5.62
N MET A 334 -3.94 -12.96 5.85
CA MET A 334 -3.64 -12.01 4.79
C MET A 334 -2.48 -11.09 5.19
N THR A 335 -1.61 -10.79 4.23
CA THR A 335 -0.56 -9.78 4.35
C THR A 335 -0.50 -8.94 3.07
N CYS A 336 0.04 -7.72 3.17
CA CYS A 336 0.52 -6.97 2.01
C CYS A 336 2.03 -7.12 1.83
N SER A 337 2.56 -8.32 2.05
CA SER A 337 3.98 -8.68 1.91
C SER A 337 4.20 -9.64 0.74
N LEU A 338 5.35 -9.50 0.09
CA LEU A 338 5.90 -10.42 -0.90
C LEU A 338 6.91 -11.40 -0.29
N LEU A 339 7.29 -11.22 0.98
CA LEU A 339 8.32 -12.04 1.62
C LEU A 339 7.76 -13.41 2.03
N GLN A 340 8.44 -14.49 1.63
CA GLN A 340 8.06 -15.86 2.00
C GLN A 340 7.99 -16.05 3.53
N ALA A 341 8.89 -15.40 4.27
CA ALA A 341 8.96 -15.45 5.73
C ALA A 341 7.65 -15.02 6.41
N GLU A 342 6.96 -14.02 5.85
CA GLU A 342 5.69 -13.49 6.36
C GLU A 342 4.47 -14.21 5.76
N ASN A 343 4.67 -15.08 4.77
CA ASN A 343 3.62 -15.72 3.99
C ASN A 343 3.62 -17.23 4.22
N ASP A 344 4.07 -18.02 3.25
CA ASP A 344 4.04 -19.49 3.34
C ASP A 344 4.75 -20.03 4.59
N ALA A 345 5.88 -19.44 5.00
CA ALA A 345 6.60 -19.89 6.19
C ALA A 345 5.78 -19.71 7.48
N GLN A 346 4.99 -18.63 7.61
CA GLN A 346 4.07 -18.45 8.74
C GLN A 346 2.99 -19.53 8.75
N ILE A 347 2.45 -19.86 7.57
CA ILE A 347 1.38 -20.85 7.45
C ILE A 347 1.89 -22.26 7.74
N GLU A 348 3.07 -22.64 7.25
CA GLU A 348 3.68 -23.94 7.58
C GLU A 348 3.94 -24.07 9.09
N ALA A 349 4.51 -23.03 9.70
CA ALA A 349 4.74 -23.02 11.13
C ALA A 349 3.43 -23.09 11.92
N PHE A 350 2.37 -22.43 11.46
CA PHE A 350 1.04 -22.49 12.07
C PHE A 350 0.44 -23.90 11.99
N HIS A 351 0.46 -24.55 10.83
CA HIS A 351 -0.06 -25.91 10.68
C HIS A 351 0.67 -26.91 11.57
N ALA A 352 1.99 -26.76 11.75
CA ALA A 352 2.76 -27.60 12.67
C ALA A 352 2.30 -27.47 14.14
N ARG A 353 1.78 -26.30 14.55
CA ARG A 353 1.28 -26.04 15.91
C ARG A 353 -0.23 -26.26 16.07
N GLN A 354 -1.00 -26.22 14.99
CA GLN A 354 -2.47 -26.24 14.98
C GLN A 354 -2.99 -27.29 13.97
N PRO A 355 -2.89 -28.59 14.27
CA PRO A 355 -3.25 -29.66 13.34
C PRO A 355 -4.76 -29.72 13.00
N GLY A 356 -5.61 -29.00 13.74
CA GLY A 356 -7.05 -28.90 13.47
C GLY A 356 -7.43 -27.92 12.35
N PHE A 357 -6.47 -27.45 11.56
CA PHE A 357 -6.70 -26.60 10.40
C PHE A 357 -6.13 -27.25 9.14
N ALA A 358 -6.97 -27.41 8.13
CA ALA A 358 -6.58 -27.91 6.82
C ALA A 358 -6.44 -26.76 5.82
N PRO A 359 -5.43 -26.79 4.92
CA PRO A 359 -5.30 -25.79 3.87
C PRO A 359 -6.47 -25.88 2.87
N VAL A 360 -6.99 -24.72 2.45
CA VAL A 360 -8.02 -24.61 1.40
C VAL A 360 -7.42 -24.02 0.13
N LEU A 361 -6.80 -22.85 0.24
CA LEU A 361 -6.07 -22.22 -0.87
C LEU A 361 -4.97 -21.30 -0.34
N ARG A 362 -3.97 -21.07 -1.18
CA ARG A 362 -2.97 -20.02 -1.00
C ARG A 362 -2.79 -19.27 -2.30
N ARG A 363 -2.62 -17.95 -2.23
CA ARG A 363 -2.37 -17.12 -3.40
C ARG A 363 -1.53 -15.90 -3.03
N LEU A 364 -0.46 -15.71 -3.79
CA LEU A 364 0.35 -14.49 -3.83
C LEU A 364 -0.06 -13.71 -5.07
N TRP A 365 -0.35 -12.43 -4.90
CA TRP A 365 -0.48 -11.46 -5.98
C TRP A 365 0.77 -10.60 -6.04
N THR A 366 1.21 -10.27 -7.25
CA THR A 366 2.34 -9.34 -7.44
C THR A 366 1.89 -8.05 -8.13
N PRO A 367 2.70 -6.97 -8.06
CA PRO A 367 2.49 -5.75 -8.84
C PRO A 367 2.28 -5.94 -10.34
N LEU A 368 2.75 -7.05 -10.91
CA LEU A 368 2.62 -7.38 -12.33
C LEU A 368 1.18 -7.76 -12.70
N GLU A 369 0.36 -8.14 -11.71
CA GLU A 369 -1.09 -8.41 -11.88
C GLU A 369 -1.95 -7.14 -11.73
N GLY A 370 -1.34 -5.95 -11.69
CA GLY A 370 -2.01 -4.65 -11.69
C GLY A 370 -2.36 -4.09 -10.32
N GLY A 371 -2.61 -4.93 -9.31
CA GLY A 371 -2.74 -4.54 -7.90
C GLY A 371 -1.39 -4.42 -7.21
N ASP A 372 -1.38 -4.20 -5.90
CA ASP A 372 -0.17 -4.30 -5.07
C ASP A 372 0.20 -5.76 -4.77
N GLY A 373 1.40 -5.97 -4.23
CA GLY A 373 1.76 -7.26 -3.65
C GLY A 373 0.88 -7.61 -2.46
N PHE A 374 0.28 -8.80 -2.48
CA PHE A 374 -0.65 -9.24 -1.44
C PHE A 374 -0.65 -10.75 -1.32
N TYR A 375 -0.97 -11.28 -0.15
CA TYR A 375 -1.02 -12.72 0.08
C TYR A 375 -2.31 -13.11 0.81
N LEU A 376 -2.89 -14.26 0.44
CA LEU A 376 -3.99 -14.91 1.13
C LEU A 376 -3.64 -16.39 1.34
N ALA A 377 -3.75 -16.85 2.58
CA ALA A 377 -3.93 -18.26 2.90
C ALA A 377 -5.28 -18.47 3.57
N LEU A 378 -6.12 -19.31 2.97
CA LEU A 378 -7.39 -19.74 3.53
C LEU A 378 -7.22 -21.14 4.10
N MET A 379 -7.62 -21.31 5.34
CA MET A 379 -7.58 -22.60 6.06
C MET A 379 -8.97 -22.87 6.63
N ARG A 380 -9.35 -24.15 6.70
CA ARG A 380 -10.62 -24.60 7.28
C ARG A 380 -10.36 -25.34 8.58
N ARG A 381 -11.10 -25.00 9.63
CA ARG A 381 -11.06 -25.73 10.90
C ARG A 381 -11.79 -27.05 10.72
N THR A 382 -11.08 -28.16 10.87
CA THR A 382 -11.63 -29.53 10.74
C THR A 382 -12.37 -29.98 11.98
#